data_AF-A0A2V8ZRL7-F1
#
_entry.id   AF-A0A2V8ZRL7-F1
#
_cell.length_a   1.000
_cell.length_b   1.000
_cell.length_c   1.000
_cell.angle_alpha   90.00
_cell.angle_beta   90.00
_cell.angle_gamma   90.00
#
_symmetry.space_group_name_H-M   'P 1'
#
loop_
_entity.id
_entity.type
_entity.pdbx_description
1 polymer ?
#
loop_
_entity_poly.entity_id
_entity_poly.type
_entity_poly.pdbx_seq_one_letter_code
_entity_poly.pdbx_strand_id
1 'polypeptide(L)'
;MPTQLPLNDQTLVDAMYCTSCGSKNLGRFTAEMLIHFHGLKNIDRRDVFVFPELMICFDCRSAHFVVPQAELSALAQDLPAR
;
A
#
# COMPACT_ATOMS: atom_id res chain seq x y z
N MET A 1 18.00 17.26 14.08
CA MET A 1 18.58 16.56 12.91
C MET A 1 17.90 15.20 12.84
N PRO A 2 16.98 14.91 11.89
CA PRO A 2 16.46 13.56 11.78
C PRO A 2 17.46 12.71 10.99
N THR A 3 17.97 11.67 11.65
CA THR A 3 18.89 10.69 11.09
C THR A 3 18.20 9.91 9.97
N GLN A 4 18.76 9.93 8.76
CA GLN A 4 18.32 9.09 7.65
C GLN A 4 18.74 7.63 7.92
N LEU A 5 17.76 6.73 8.05
CA LEU A 5 17.97 5.28 8.08
C LEU A 5 17.99 4.76 6.63
N PRO A 6 18.88 3.81 6.27
CA PRO A 6 19.00 3.37 4.87
C PRO A 6 17.76 2.57 4.46
N LEU A 7 17.15 2.98 3.35
CA LEU A 7 16.01 2.33 2.70
C LEU A 7 16.47 1.00 2.10
N ASN A 8 16.13 -0.12 2.75
CA ASN A 8 16.16 -1.44 2.15
C ASN A 8 14.74 -1.82 1.71
N ASP A 9 14.65 -2.39 0.52
CA ASP A 9 13.45 -2.60 -0.31
C ASP A 9 12.47 -3.66 0.24
N GLN A 10 12.48 -3.89 1.55
CA GLN A 10 11.60 -4.84 2.27
C GLN A 10 11.11 -4.33 3.62
N THR A 11 11.45 -3.10 4.01
CA THR A 11 10.87 -2.49 5.21
C THR A 11 9.72 -1.59 4.79
N LEU A 12 8.49 -1.98 5.16
CA LEU A 12 7.58 -0.99 5.70
C LEU A 12 8.38 -0.31 6.80
N VAL A 13 9.03 0.81 6.48
CA VAL A 13 9.72 1.65 7.45
C VAL A 13 8.77 1.72 8.63
N ASP A 14 9.21 1.23 9.78
CA ASP A 14 8.46 1.22 11.03
C ASP A 14 8.06 2.66 11.34
N ALA A 15 6.99 3.13 10.70
CA ALA A 15 6.55 4.48 10.82
C ALA A 15 5.96 4.53 12.23
N MET A 16 6.78 5.01 13.16
CA MET A 16 6.38 5.19 14.55
C MET A 16 5.30 6.27 14.70
N TYR A 17 5.02 6.99 13.60
CA TYR A 17 4.11 8.12 13.52
C TYR A 17 3.36 8.08 12.19
N CYS A 18 2.09 8.44 12.23
CA CYS A 18 1.26 8.65 11.06
C CYS A 18 1.85 9.79 10.22
N THR A 19 2.11 9.52 8.94
CA THR A 19 2.64 10.55 8.02
C THR A 19 1.62 11.65 7.70
N SER A 20 0.33 11.40 7.94
CA SER A 20 -0.75 12.36 7.68
C SER A 20 -1.00 13.32 8.85
N CYS A 21 -0.87 12.87 10.11
CA CYS A 21 -1.21 13.69 11.29
C CYS A 21 -0.17 13.68 12.42
N GLY A 22 0.91 12.90 12.30
CA GLY A 22 1.95 12.78 13.32
C GLY A 22 1.56 11.94 14.55
N SER A 23 0.35 11.36 14.60
CA SER A 23 -0.07 10.52 15.74
C SER A 23 0.72 9.21 15.82
N LYS A 24 0.97 8.74 17.04
CA LYS A 24 1.51 7.40 17.33
C LYS A 24 0.43 6.31 17.41
N ASN A 25 -0.85 6.68 17.37
CA ASN A 25 -1.97 5.75 17.50
C ASN A 25 -2.21 5.00 16.18
N LEU A 26 -1.35 4.00 15.94
CA LEU A 26 -1.27 3.20 14.71
C LEU A 26 -1.53 1.73 15.02
N GLY A 27 -2.29 1.07 14.13
CA GLY A 27 -2.47 -0.38 14.11
C GLY A 27 -1.90 -0.99 12.83
N ARG A 28 -1.38 -2.23 12.93
CA ARG A 28 -0.86 -3.00 11.78
C ARG A 28 -1.68 -4.27 11.59
N PHE A 29 -2.04 -4.56 10.34
CA PHE A 29 -2.91 -5.68 10.01
C PHE A 29 -2.45 -6.33 8.70
N THR A 30 -2.28 -7.65 8.68
CA THR A 30 -2.20 -8.35 7.40
C THR A 30 -3.57 -8.30 6.72
N ALA A 31 -3.58 -7.98 5.43
CA ALA A 31 -4.81 -7.88 4.66
C ALA A 31 -4.72 -8.65 3.34
N GLU A 32 -5.87 -9.08 2.87
CA GLU A 32 -6.10 -9.51 1.49
C GLU A 32 -6.90 -8.41 0.80
N MET A 33 -6.38 -7.87 -0.30
CA MET A 33 -7.01 -6.77 -1.02
C MET A 33 -7.02 -7.02 -2.52
N LEU A 34 -8.07 -6.53 -3.17
CA LEU A 34 -8.23 -6.54 -4.61
C LEU A 34 -8.20 -5.10 -5.13
N ILE A 35 -7.20 -4.77 -5.96
CA ILE A 35 -7.04 -3.43 -6.52
C ILE A 35 -7.72 -3.38 -7.88
N HIS A 36 -8.86 -2.69 -7.94
CA HIS A 36 -9.64 -2.45 -9.15
C HIS A 36 -9.19 -1.18 -9.88
N PHE A 37 -9.17 -1.24 -11.21
CA PHE A 37 -9.00 -0.03 -12.03
C PHE A 37 -10.34 0.68 -12.21
N HIS A 38 -10.42 1.94 -11.77
CA HIS A 38 -11.68 2.70 -11.79
C HIS A 38 -12.19 2.99 -13.21
N GLY A 39 -13.51 2.91 -13.40
CA GLY A 39 -14.22 3.34 -14.60
C GLY A 39 -14.55 2.24 -15.61
N LEU A 40 -15.63 2.42 -16.39
CA LEU A 40 -16.16 1.40 -17.31
C LEU A 40 -15.17 0.98 -18.41
N LYS A 41 -14.29 1.88 -18.83
CA LYS A 41 -13.21 1.57 -19.80
C LYS A 41 -12.23 0.50 -19.31
N ASN A 42 -12.30 0.15 -18.03
CA ASN A 42 -11.41 -0.77 -17.36
C ASN A 42 -12.15 -2.04 -16.87
N ILE A 43 -13.41 -2.25 -17.27
CA ILE A 43 -14.22 -3.38 -16.79
C ILE A 43 -13.63 -4.75 -17.18
N ASP A 44 -12.93 -4.80 -18.32
CA ASP A 44 -12.23 -6.01 -18.79
C ASP A 44 -10.80 -6.12 -18.25
N ARG A 45 -10.35 -5.17 -17.43
CA ARG A 45 -9.02 -5.22 -16.84
C ARG A 45 -9.02 -6.17 -15.67
N ARG A 46 -7.96 -6.97 -15.58
CA ARG A 46 -7.76 -7.82 -14.42
C ARG A 46 -7.45 -6.99 -13.20
N ASP A 47 -8.18 -7.29 -12.15
CA ASP A 47 -7.87 -6.82 -10.83
C ASP A 47 -6.56 -7.44 -10.33
N VAL A 48 -5.82 -6.69 -9.53
CA VAL A 48 -4.56 -7.17 -8.94
C VAL A 48 -4.80 -7.52 -7.49
N PHE A 49 -4.66 -8.81 -7.18
CA PHE A 49 -4.66 -9.30 -5.80
C PHE A 49 -3.34 -8.93 -5.13
N VAL A 50 -3.43 -8.39 -3.92
CA VAL A 50 -2.27 -8.07 -3.07
C VAL A 50 -2.53 -8.58 -1.65
N PHE A 51 -1.46 -8.96 -0.97
CA PHE A 51 -1.50 -9.41 0.43
C PHE A 51 -0.58 -8.56 1.33
N PRO A 52 -0.85 -7.25 1.49
CA PRO A 52 0.05 -6.35 2.20
C PRO A 52 -0.18 -6.41 3.72
N GLU A 53 0.77 -5.85 4.46
CA GLU A 53 0.48 -5.32 5.79
C GLU A 53 -0.04 -3.87 5.67
N LEU A 54 -1.24 -3.63 6.18
CA LEU A 54 -1.88 -2.33 6.31
C LEU A 54 -1.44 -1.66 7.61
N MET A 55 -1.07 -0.39 7.52
CA MET A 55 -0.91 0.51 8.65
C MET A 55 -2.07 1.50 8.70
N ILE A 56 -2.84 1.50 9.79
CA ILE A 56 -4.01 2.36 9.98
C ILE A 56 -3.75 3.30 11.15
N CYS A 57 -3.96 4.60 10.95
CA CYS A 57 -3.99 5.57 12.05
C CYS A 57 -5.40 5.71 12.60
N PHE A 58 -5.60 5.41 13.88
CA PHE A 58 -6.93 5.47 14.49
C PHE A 58 -7.41 6.89 14.79
N ASP A 59 -6.51 7.88 14.80
CA ASP A 59 -6.88 9.27 15.06
C ASP A 59 -7.34 9.99 13.79
N CYS A 60 -6.57 9.90 12.69
CA CYS A 60 -6.90 10.59 11.44
C CYS A 60 -7.55 9.71 10.38
N ARG A 61 -7.60 8.38 10.60
CA ARG A 61 -8.21 7.37 9.71
C ARG A 61 -7.50 7.21 8.37
N SER A 62 -6.23 7.61 8.29
CA SER A 62 -5.42 7.27 7.11
C SER A 62 -5.00 5.80 7.17
N ALA A 63 -4.96 5.17 5.99
CA ALA A 63 -4.43 3.84 5.81
C ALA A 63 -3.28 3.89 4.79
N HIS A 64 -2.20 3.20 5.10
CA HIS A 64 -1.01 3.11 4.25
C HIS A 64 -0.65 1.64 4.07
N PHE A 65 -0.22 1.27 2.87
CA PHE A 65 0.29 -0.05 2.57
C PHE A 65 1.28 0.03 1.42
N VAL A 66 2.16 -0.96 1.32
CA VAL A 66 3.10 -1.09 0.21
C VAL A 66 2.60 -2.19 -0.71
N VAL A 67 2.54 -1.89 -2.00
CA VAL A 67 2.27 -2.89 -3.03
C VAL A 67 3.60 -3.56 -3.37
N PRO A 68 3.72 -4.90 -3.29
CA PRO A 68 4.96 -5.56 -3.64
C PRO A 68 5.29 -5.36 -5.12
N GLN A 69 6.59 -5.42 -5.47
CA GLN A 69 7.08 -4.95 -6.76
C GLN A 69 6.45 -5.69 -7.97
N ALA A 70 6.10 -6.98 -7.81
CA ALA A 70 5.49 -7.76 -8.87
C ALA A 70 4.07 -7.27 -9.18
N GLU A 71 3.26 -7.05 -8.15
CA GLU A 71 1.91 -6.53 -8.23
C GLU A 71 1.91 -5.06 -8.65
N LEU A 72 2.89 -4.27 -8.20
CA LEU A 72 3.08 -2.88 -8.65
C LEU A 72 3.40 -2.85 -10.16
N SER A 73 4.22 -3.80 -10.63
CA SER A 73 4.52 -3.93 -12.06
C SER A 73 3.28 -4.36 -12.84
N ALA A 74 2.45 -5.27 -12.31
CA ALA A 74 1.18 -5.64 -12.92
C ALA A 74 0.22 -4.45 -12.99
N LEU A 75 0.17 -3.60 -11.96
CA LEU A 75 -0.60 -2.36 -11.95
C LEU A 75 -0.09 -1.34 -12.98
N ALA A 76 1.23 -1.24 -13.15
CA ALA A 76 1.86 -0.26 -14.04
C ALA A 76 1.84 -0.66 -15.52
N GLN A 77 1.96 -1.95 -15.82
CA GLN A 77 2.13 -2.44 -17.20
C GLN A 77 0.81 -2.53 -17.99
N ASP A 78 -0.33 -2.20 -17.37
CA ASP A 78 -1.67 -2.24 -17.99
C ASP A 78 -1.91 -3.54 -18.80
N LEU A 79 -1.35 -4.65 -18.32
CA LEU A 79 -1.31 -5.89 -19.09
C LEU A 79 -2.71 -6.50 -19.17
N PRO A 80 -3.17 -6.87 -20.38
CA PRO A 80 -4.50 -7.46 -20.56
C PRO A 80 -4.64 -8.79 -19.82
N ALA A 81 -5.90 -9.20 -19.62
CA ALA A 81 -6.24 -10.50 -19.10
C ALA A 81 -5.58 -11.64 -19.92
N ARG A 82 -5.11 -12.71 -19.25
CA ARG A 82 -4.70 -13.99 -19.86
C ARG A 82 -5.94 -14.84 -19.82
#